data_AF-A0A6A4X8M8-F1
#
_entry.id   AF-A0A6A4X8M8-F1
#
_cell.length_a   1.000
_cell.length_b   1.000
_cell.length_c   1.000
_cell.angle_alpha   90.00
_cell.angle_beta   90.00
_cell.angle_gamma   90.00
#
_symmetry.space_group_name_H-M   'P 1'
#
loop_
_entity.id
_entity.type
_entity.pdbx_description
1 polymer ?
#
loop_
_entity_poly.entity_id
_entity_poly.type
_entity_poly.pdbx_seq_one_letter_code
_entity_poly.pdbx_strand_id
1 'polypeptide(L)'
;MEVGRTAEYDTGNGTVMDKDGKSPKSVNFEQGEDQADGRKKYLTAKYGSHQMALIRKRLHVEMWLLEEIAKLYRSGDPAGAAPEKELDLDELLDLDDDASRRVFLQRFLQDAAAAPDAVTRFIEELLVQAKKL
;
A
#
# COMPACT_ATOMS: atom_id res chain seq x y z
N MET A 1 66.50 27.81 -7.61
CA MET A 1 65.83 28.72 -6.65
C MET A 1 64.55 29.20 -7.30
N GLU A 2 63.54 29.48 -6.46
CA GLU A 2 62.14 29.84 -6.74
C GLU A 2 61.23 28.67 -7.16
N VAL A 3 60.47 28.03 -6.25
CA VAL A 3 59.34 28.45 -5.38
C VAL A 3 57.99 28.64 -6.11
N GLY A 4 57.07 27.73 -5.82
CA GLY A 4 55.70 28.05 -5.43
C GLY A 4 54.66 28.25 -6.53
N ARG A 5 53.79 27.26 -6.71
CA ARG A 5 52.33 27.45 -6.80
C ARG A 5 51.63 26.13 -6.55
N THR A 6 51.15 25.95 -5.32
CA THR A 6 50.13 24.96 -4.97
C THR A 6 48.81 25.44 -5.57
N ALA A 7 48.21 24.63 -6.45
CA ALA A 7 46.84 24.85 -6.90
C ALA A 7 45.91 24.39 -5.76
N GLU A 8 45.34 25.35 -5.05
CA GLU A 8 44.22 25.15 -4.14
C GLU A 8 43.02 24.70 -4.97
N TYR A 9 42.47 23.52 -4.69
CA TYR A 9 41.16 23.12 -5.20
C TYR A 9 40.09 23.71 -4.27
N ASP A 10 39.45 24.77 -4.73
CA ASP A 10 38.28 25.38 -4.11
C ASP A 10 37.14 24.34 -4.04
N THR A 11 36.84 23.88 -2.82
CA THR A 11 35.67 23.03 -2.56
C THR A 11 34.47 23.95 -2.37
N GLY A 12 34.07 24.61 -3.46
CA GLY A 12 32.84 25.37 -3.55
C GLY A 12 31.65 24.43 -3.55
N ASN A 13 31.14 24.09 -2.36
CA ASN A 13 29.87 23.39 -2.20
C ASN A 13 28.72 24.33 -2.63
N GLY A 14 28.49 24.40 -3.93
CA GLY A 14 27.40 25.15 -4.54
C GLY A 14 26.06 24.57 -4.13
N THR A 15 25.44 25.17 -3.12
CA THR A 15 24.03 24.94 -2.81
C THR A 15 23.21 25.46 -3.98
N VAL A 16 22.73 24.55 -4.83
CA VAL A 16 21.78 24.88 -5.89
C VAL A 16 20.44 25.18 -5.19
N MET A 17 20.09 26.45 -5.11
CA MET A 17 18.79 26.89 -4.62
C MET A 17 17.80 26.85 -5.78
N ASP A 18 16.85 25.91 -5.74
CA ASP A 18 15.67 25.96 -6.62
C ASP A 18 14.84 27.21 -6.31
N LYS A 19 14.34 27.88 -7.37
CA LYS A 19 13.59 29.14 -7.30
C LYS A 19 12.24 29.06 -6.58
N ASP A 20 11.85 27.88 -6.12
CA ASP A 20 10.60 27.61 -5.42
C ASP A 20 10.79 27.33 -3.92
N GLY A 21 11.81 27.88 -3.26
CA GLY A 21 11.85 28.14 -1.80
C GLY A 21 11.48 26.99 -0.86
N LYS A 22 11.48 25.73 -1.32
CA LYS A 22 11.08 24.56 -0.54
C LYS A 22 12.33 23.76 -0.25
N SER A 23 12.90 23.99 0.93
CA SER A 23 13.99 23.14 1.42
C SER A 23 13.57 21.67 1.36
N PRO A 24 14.44 20.75 0.88
CA PRO A 24 14.18 19.33 1.02
C PRO A 24 14.02 19.02 2.51
N LYS A 25 13.03 18.18 2.86
CA LYS A 25 12.80 17.74 4.25
C LYS A 25 13.99 16.88 4.69
N SER A 26 15.06 17.50 5.16
CA SER A 26 16.21 16.82 5.72
C SER A 26 15.82 16.20 7.06
N VAL A 27 16.07 14.91 7.22
CA VAL A 27 16.01 14.24 8.52
C VAL A 27 17.25 14.61 9.31
N ASN A 28 17.07 15.27 10.46
CA ASN A 28 18.18 15.63 11.33
C ASN A 28 18.56 14.39 12.17
N PHE A 29 19.73 13.81 11.90
CA PHE A 29 20.29 12.77 12.75
C PHE A 29 21.14 13.46 13.81
N GLU A 30 20.57 13.66 15.00
CA GLU A 30 21.40 14.03 16.15
C GLU A 30 22.27 12.81 16.50
N GLN A 31 23.56 12.90 16.19
CA GLN A 31 24.58 11.94 16.62
C GLN A 31 24.85 12.20 18.11
N GLY A 32 23.86 11.87 18.94
CA GLY A 32 23.96 11.89 20.40
C GLY A 32 24.71 10.65 20.88
N GLU A 33 25.76 10.88 21.65
CA GLU A 33 26.65 9.88 22.21
C GLU A 33 25.88 8.73 22.87
N ASP A 34 26.23 7.50 22.46
CA ASP A 34 25.72 6.25 23.03
C ASP A 34 25.97 6.17 24.53
N GLN A 35 24.90 6.21 25.34
CA GLN A 35 24.88 5.43 26.57
C GLN A 35 23.46 5.07 27.05
N ALA A 36 23.24 3.75 27.08
CA ALA A 36 22.27 3.01 27.88
C ALA A 36 20.77 3.26 27.64
N ASP A 37 20.20 2.56 26.65
CA ASP A 37 19.09 1.63 26.91
C ASP A 37 18.90 0.71 25.69
N GLY A 38 18.74 -0.60 25.90
CA GLY A 38 18.59 -1.63 24.85
C GLY A 38 17.30 -1.53 24.02
N ARG A 39 16.65 -0.36 23.98
CA ARG A 39 15.44 -0.09 23.22
C ARG A 39 15.82 0.32 21.80
N LYS A 40 15.68 -0.63 20.86
CA LYS A 40 15.73 -0.35 19.42
C LYS A 40 14.75 0.80 19.10
N LYS A 41 15.27 1.96 18.72
CA LYS A 41 14.46 3.10 18.27
C LYS A 41 14.05 2.83 16.82
N TYR A 42 12.80 2.48 16.58
CA TYR A 42 12.25 2.37 15.23
C TYR A 42 11.77 3.75 14.77
N LEU A 43 12.27 4.23 13.64
CA LEU A 43 11.67 5.37 12.95
C LEU A 43 10.29 4.96 12.43
N THR A 44 9.24 5.49 13.05
CA THR A 44 7.88 5.36 12.55
C THR A 44 7.47 6.70 11.96
N ALA A 45 7.39 6.75 10.64
CA ALA A 45 6.86 7.93 9.96
C ALA A 45 5.38 8.11 10.35
N LYS A 46 4.99 9.34 10.68
CA LYS A 46 3.57 9.65 10.93
C LYS A 46 2.88 9.99 9.62
N TYR A 47 1.80 9.27 9.34
CA TYR A 47 0.89 9.61 8.23
C TYR A 47 0.01 10.79 8.62
N GLY A 48 -0.23 11.70 7.68
CA GLY A 48 -1.19 12.79 7.87
C GLY A 48 -2.64 12.28 7.97
N SER A 49 -3.55 13.13 8.43
CA SER A 49 -4.98 12.77 8.63
C SER A 49 -5.61 12.14 7.38
N HIS A 50 -5.36 12.72 6.19
CA HIS A 50 -5.87 12.21 4.92
C HIS A 50 -5.31 10.82 4.58
N GLN A 51 -3.99 10.63 4.70
CA GLN A 51 -3.34 9.34 4.46
C GLN A 51 -3.87 8.28 5.43
N MET A 52 -4.08 8.65 6.70
CA MET A 52 -4.71 7.75 7.67
C MET A 52 -6.15 7.41 7.31
N ALA A 53 -6.91 8.34 6.72
CA ALA A 53 -8.26 8.05 6.24
C ALA A 53 -8.24 7.08 5.06
N LEU A 54 -7.32 7.25 4.10
CA LEU A 54 -7.14 6.31 2.98
C LEU A 54 -6.73 4.92 3.46
N ILE A 55 -5.74 4.83 4.36
CA ILE A 55 -5.30 3.56 4.94
C ILE A 55 -6.47 2.85 5.64
N ARG A 56 -7.26 3.57 6.44
CA ARG A 56 -8.43 2.99 7.11
C ARG A 56 -9.49 2.50 6.12
N LYS A 57 -9.75 3.26 5.05
CA LYS A 57 -10.70 2.84 3.99
C LYS A 57 -10.22 1.59 3.29
N ARG A 58 -8.94 1.53 2.90
CA ARG A 58 -8.36 0.34 2.27
C ARG A 58 -8.48 -0.87 3.18
N LEU A 59 -8.01 -0.78 4.43
CA LEU A 59 -8.13 -1.86 5.40
C LEU A 59 -9.58 -2.33 5.59
N HIS A 60 -10.55 -1.42 5.60
CA HIS A 60 -11.95 -1.80 5.70
C HIS A 60 -12.42 -2.64 4.50
N VAL A 61 -12.05 -2.26 3.27
CA VAL A 61 -12.40 -3.02 2.07
C VAL A 61 -11.67 -4.36 2.03
N GLU A 62 -10.38 -4.41 2.38
CA GLU A 62 -9.57 -5.64 2.45
C GLU A 62 -10.17 -6.64 3.44
N MET A 63 -10.51 -6.18 4.66
CA MET A 63 -11.13 -7.04 5.68
C MET A 63 -12.49 -7.56 5.22
N TRP A 64 -13.32 -6.71 4.63
CA TRP A 64 -14.61 -7.12 4.09
C TRP A 64 -14.45 -8.14 2.96
N LEU A 65 -13.49 -7.94 2.06
CA LEU A 65 -13.20 -8.84 0.93
C LEU A 65 -12.83 -10.25 1.41
N LEU A 66 -11.94 -10.35 2.41
CA LEU A 66 -11.53 -11.63 3.00
C LEU A 66 -12.72 -12.38 3.60
N GLU A 67 -13.58 -11.69 4.36
CA GLU A 67 -14.77 -12.29 4.96
C GLU A 67 -15.76 -12.80 3.90
N GLU A 68 -15.96 -12.01 2.84
CA GLU A 68 -16.97 -12.30 1.83
C GLU A 68 -16.51 -13.43 0.88
N ILE A 69 -15.24 -13.45 0.49
CA ILE A 69 -14.66 -14.61 -0.23
C ILE A 69 -14.79 -15.87 0.63
N ALA A 70 -14.47 -15.81 1.92
CA ALA A 70 -14.60 -16.97 2.80
C ALA A 70 -16.04 -17.52 2.85
N LYS A 71 -17.07 -16.65 2.83
CA LYS A 71 -18.48 -17.08 2.77
C LYS A 71 -18.80 -17.83 1.48
N LEU A 72 -18.30 -17.36 0.33
CA LEU A 72 -18.54 -18.01 -0.95
C LEU A 72 -18.00 -19.45 -0.97
N TYR A 73 -16.83 -19.69 -0.39
CA TYR A 73 -16.20 -21.02 -0.41
C TYR A 73 -16.62 -21.94 0.75
N ARG A 74 -17.04 -21.41 1.91
CA ARG A 74 -17.58 -22.23 3.02
C ARG A 74 -18.97 -22.79 2.74
N SER A 75 -19.69 -22.24 1.76
CA SER A 75 -21.06 -22.66 1.45
C SER A 75 -21.18 -24.14 1.01
N GLY A 76 -20.09 -24.75 0.50
CA GLY A 76 -20.07 -26.15 0.07
C GLY A 76 -19.61 -27.18 1.12
N ASP A 77 -18.86 -26.74 2.14
CA ASP A 77 -18.39 -27.61 3.22
C ASP A 77 -18.27 -26.81 4.54
N PRO A 78 -19.27 -26.88 5.42
CA PRO A 78 -19.25 -26.16 6.70
C PRO A 78 -18.27 -26.76 7.72
N ALA A 79 -17.77 -27.99 7.50
CA ALA A 79 -16.79 -28.66 8.35
C ALA A 79 -15.36 -28.55 7.82
N GLY A 80 -15.20 -28.19 6.54
CA GLY A 80 -13.92 -27.96 5.88
C GLY A 80 -13.33 -26.59 6.21
N ALA A 81 -12.00 -26.53 6.25
CA ALA A 81 -11.30 -25.25 6.24
C ALA A 81 -11.60 -24.55 4.90
N ALA A 82 -12.08 -23.31 4.95
CA ALA A 82 -12.25 -22.52 3.74
C ALA A 82 -10.89 -22.42 3.03
N PRO A 83 -10.82 -22.61 1.70
CA PRO A 83 -9.59 -22.37 0.97
C PRO A 83 -9.11 -20.94 1.23
N GLU A 84 -7.81 -20.79 1.47
CA GLU A 84 -7.12 -19.49 1.58
C GLU A 84 -7.03 -18.88 0.19
N LYS A 85 -8.16 -18.40 -0.33
CA LYS A 85 -8.23 -17.68 -1.59
C LYS A 85 -8.26 -16.19 -1.31
N GLU A 86 -7.25 -15.50 -1.82
CA GLU A 86 -7.06 -14.06 -1.65
C GLU A 86 -7.10 -13.40 -3.03
N LEU A 87 -7.85 -12.30 -3.13
CA LEU A 87 -7.91 -11.49 -4.34
C LEU A 87 -7.05 -10.25 -4.13
N ASP A 88 -6.10 -10.02 -5.03
CA ASP A 88 -5.31 -8.78 -5.02
C ASP A 88 -6.18 -7.61 -5.50
N LEU A 89 -6.43 -6.68 -4.58
CA LEU A 89 -7.25 -5.52 -4.85
C LEU A 89 -6.56 -4.51 -5.77
N ASP A 90 -5.23 -4.42 -5.75
CA ASP A 90 -4.50 -3.50 -6.62
C ASP A 90 -4.60 -3.97 -8.09
N GLU A 91 -4.47 -5.28 -8.35
CA GLU A 91 -4.68 -5.85 -9.70
C GLU A 91 -6.09 -5.56 -10.24
N LEU A 92 -7.11 -5.68 -9.37
CA LEU A 92 -8.49 -5.37 -9.76
C LEU A 92 -8.67 -3.87 -10.07
N LEU A 93 -8.02 -2.99 -9.32
CA LEU A 93 -8.11 -1.54 -9.50
C LEU A 93 -7.35 -1.04 -10.72
N ASP A 94 -6.29 -1.75 -11.14
CA ASP A 94 -5.51 -1.46 -12.35
C ASP A 94 -6.32 -1.68 -13.65
N LEU A 95 -7.45 -2.39 -13.60
CA LEU A 95 -8.37 -2.54 -14.72
C LEU A 95 -9.18 -1.26 -14.94
N ASP A 96 -9.28 -0.84 -16.21
CA ASP A 96 -9.85 0.45 -16.63
C ASP A 96 -11.35 0.60 -16.32
N ASP A 97 -12.12 -0.48 -16.43
CA ASP A 97 -13.58 -0.42 -16.40
C ASP A 97 -14.24 -1.59 -15.66
N ASP A 98 -15.47 -1.35 -15.19
CA ASP A 98 -16.20 -2.34 -14.40
C ASP A 98 -16.61 -3.59 -15.22
N ALA A 99 -16.70 -3.54 -16.54
CA ALA A 99 -16.99 -4.74 -17.34
C ALA A 99 -15.79 -5.67 -17.38
N SER A 100 -14.58 -5.13 -17.60
CA SER A 100 -13.31 -5.87 -17.50
C SER A 100 -13.11 -6.47 -16.11
N ARG A 101 -13.40 -5.70 -15.05
CA ARG A 101 -13.37 -6.17 -13.66
C ARG A 101 -14.35 -7.33 -13.41
N ARG A 102 -15.58 -7.26 -13.94
CA ARG A 102 -16.56 -8.36 -13.83
C ARG A 102 -16.05 -9.64 -14.46
N VAL A 103 -15.49 -9.57 -15.66
CA VAL A 103 -14.97 -10.74 -16.37
C VAL A 103 -13.81 -11.37 -15.59
N PHE A 104 -12.89 -10.53 -15.08
CA PHE A 104 -11.79 -10.99 -14.21
C PHE A 104 -12.33 -11.71 -12.97
N LEU A 105 -13.29 -11.10 -12.25
CA LEU A 105 -13.86 -11.65 -11.03
C LEU A 105 -14.65 -12.94 -11.27
N GLN A 106 -15.43 -13.02 -12.35
CA GLN A 106 -16.16 -14.23 -12.72
C GLN A 106 -15.19 -15.40 -12.98
N ARG A 107 -14.10 -15.14 -13.69
CA ARG A 107 -13.05 -16.15 -13.93
C ARG A 107 -12.34 -16.53 -12.64
N PHE A 108 -12.05 -15.56 -11.78
CA PHE A 108 -11.40 -15.80 -10.50
C PHE A 108 -12.27 -16.65 -9.56
N LEU A 109 -13.60 -16.49 -9.59
CA LEU A 109 -14.55 -17.18 -8.70
C LEU A 109 -15.24 -18.39 -9.33
N GLN A 110 -14.79 -18.89 -10.47
CA GLN A 110 -15.44 -19.99 -11.20
C GLN A 110 -15.55 -21.31 -10.41
N ASP A 111 -14.67 -21.50 -9.43
CA ASP A 111 -14.55 -22.65 -8.53
C ASP A 111 -15.19 -22.40 -7.15
N ALA A 112 -15.88 -21.27 -6.97
CA ALA A 112 -16.61 -20.99 -5.75
C ALA A 112 -17.72 -22.03 -5.52
N ALA A 113 -17.88 -22.48 -4.28
CA ALA A 113 -18.91 -23.45 -3.91
C ALA A 113 -20.33 -22.85 -3.87
N ALA A 114 -20.43 -21.51 -3.83
CA ALA A 114 -21.70 -20.80 -3.74
C ALA A 114 -22.49 -20.82 -5.04
N ALA A 115 -23.80 -20.58 -4.94
CA ALA A 115 -24.67 -20.46 -6.10
C ALA A 115 -24.24 -19.28 -7.01
N PRO A 116 -24.43 -19.38 -8.34
CA PRO A 116 -24.06 -18.32 -9.29
C PRO A 116 -24.65 -16.94 -8.97
N ASP A 117 -25.87 -16.90 -8.43
CA ASP A 117 -26.52 -15.65 -8.01
C ASP A 117 -25.81 -14.98 -6.83
N ALA A 118 -25.32 -15.77 -5.87
CA ALA A 118 -24.56 -15.28 -4.73
C ALA A 118 -23.20 -14.72 -5.18
N VAL A 119 -22.53 -15.40 -6.12
CA VAL A 119 -21.29 -14.92 -6.73
C VAL A 119 -21.53 -13.62 -7.49
N THR A 120 -22.60 -13.53 -8.28
CA THR A 120 -22.95 -12.32 -9.04
C THR A 120 -23.22 -11.14 -8.10
N ARG A 121 -23.98 -11.37 -7.03
CA ARG A 121 -24.24 -10.36 -6.00
C ARG A 121 -22.95 -9.88 -5.34
N PHE A 122 -22.06 -10.80 -4.96
CA PHE A 122 -20.76 -10.46 -4.40
C PHE A 122 -19.96 -9.55 -5.34
N ILE A 123 -19.91 -9.88 -6.63
CA ILE A 123 -19.18 -9.11 -7.64
C ILE A 123 -19.72 -7.66 -7.69
N GLU A 124 -21.03 -7.48 -7.76
CA GLU A 124 -21.63 -6.13 -7.78
C GLU A 124 -21.34 -5.36 -6.49
N GLU A 125 -21.42 -6.01 -5.33
CA GLU A 125 -21.09 -5.39 -4.04
C GLU A 125 -19.60 -4.99 -3.97
N LEU A 126 -18.68 -5.84 -4.45
CA LEU A 126 -17.24 -5.54 -4.48
C LEU A 126 -16.93 -4.34 -5.37
N LEU A 127 -17.55 -4.23 -6.55
CA LEU A 127 -17.36 -3.08 -7.43
C LEU A 127 -17.84 -1.77 -6.78
N VAL A 128 -18.88 -1.82 -5.95
CA VAL A 128 -19.32 -0.65 -5.17
C VAL A 128 -18.32 -0.32 -4.06
N GLN A 129 -17.75 -1.32 -3.39
CA GLN A 129 -16.73 -1.10 -2.35
C GLN A 129 -15.42 -0.56 -2.93
N ALA A 130 -14.97 -1.09 -4.06
CA ALA A 130 -13.74 -0.66 -4.74
C ALA A 130 -13.78 0.83 -5.10
N LYS A 131 -14.95 1.38 -5.46
CA LYS A 131 -15.14 2.81 -5.75
C LYS A 131 -14.97 3.75 -4.55
N LYS A 132 -14.87 3.22 -3.32
CA LYS A 132 -14.70 4.03 -2.10
C LYS A 132 -13.23 4.35 -1.79
N LEU A 133 -12.32 3.65 -2.48
CA LEU A 133 -10.87 3.72 -2.33
C LEU A 133 -10.28 4.93 -3.05
#